data_AF-A0A7C6KAF5-F1
#
_entry.id   AF-A0A7C6KAF5-F1
#
_cell.length_a   1.000
_cell.length_b   1.000
_cell.length_c   1.000
_cell.angle_alpha   90.00
_cell.angle_beta   90.00
_cell.angle_gamma   90.00
#
_symmetry.space_group_name_H-M   'P 1'
#
loop_
_entity.id
_entity.type
_entity.pdbx_description
1 polymer ?
#
loop_
_entity_poly.entity_id
_entity_poly.type
_entity_poly.pdbx_seq_one_letter_code
_entity_poly.pdbx_strand_id
1 'polypeptide(L)'
;MDIGIGLDRDTEKVKEIVDIYFNGKNIDIKAYDDSRYIFHIDNSKKKGSIKESFYDQITNIILDIIFNIYSKEAIRKRIENIPKNLKLWEKKKIADICKSLLLDENSFTIEKKQIYDKIKAHIQETSTIWIDGFIQFRLKQFDVLLNLLVEKSIKEFKAEKEYEEFIKVLRYFVEVQEPKYNLVNLVFKDGYYELYDEMITSLKISL
;
A
#
# COMPACT_ATOMS: atom_id res chain seq x y z
N MET A 1 -10.75 25.30 20.32
CA MET A 1 -10.81 23.93 20.86
C MET A 1 -9.56 23.26 20.34
N ASP A 2 -8.74 22.75 21.23
CA ASP A 2 -7.38 22.29 20.94
C ASP A 2 -7.33 20.76 21.06
N ILE A 3 -6.64 20.10 20.13
CA ILE A 3 -6.38 18.67 20.18
C ILE A 3 -4.86 18.45 20.17
N GLY A 4 -4.38 17.74 21.19
CA GLY A 4 -3.00 17.27 21.28
C GLY A 4 -2.82 15.89 20.66
N ILE A 5 -1.90 15.75 19.71
CA ILE A 5 -1.49 14.47 19.12
C ILE A 5 -0.08 14.14 19.64
N GLY A 6 0.02 13.14 20.51
CA GLY A 6 1.26 12.70 21.14
C GLY A 6 1.84 11.44 20.50
N LEU A 7 3.16 11.38 20.31
CA LEU A 7 3.88 10.24 19.72
C LEU A 7 5.38 10.26 20.04
N ASP A 8 6.04 9.12 19.89
CA ASP A 8 7.50 8.94 20.10
C ASP A 8 8.29 8.59 18.81
N ARG A 9 7.66 8.67 17.62
CA ARG A 9 8.23 8.17 16.36
C ARG A 9 8.27 9.19 15.22
N ASP A 10 9.40 9.23 14.51
CA ASP A 10 9.55 9.87 13.19
C ASP A 10 8.92 11.28 13.12
N THR A 11 9.31 12.13 14.07
CA THR A 11 8.71 13.45 14.33
C THR A 11 8.80 14.39 13.13
N GLU A 12 9.85 14.25 12.31
CA GLU A 12 10.02 14.98 11.05
C GLU A 12 8.91 14.62 10.05
N LYS A 13 8.65 13.32 9.82
CA LYS A 13 7.55 12.90 8.93
C LYS A 13 6.19 13.27 9.47
N VAL A 14 6.00 13.20 10.79
CA VAL A 14 4.74 13.69 11.36
C VAL A 14 4.54 15.16 11.06
N LYS A 15 5.58 15.99 11.22
CA LYS A 15 5.50 17.41 10.88
C LYS A 15 5.15 17.62 9.41
N GLU A 16 5.78 16.88 8.49
CA GLU A 16 5.45 16.92 7.06
C GLU A 16 3.97 16.58 6.81
N ILE A 17 3.45 15.52 7.43
CA ILE A 17 2.03 15.14 7.32
C ILE A 17 1.14 16.26 7.84
N VAL A 18 1.39 16.77 9.04
CA VAL A 18 0.54 17.82 9.65
C VAL A 18 0.60 19.12 8.81
N ASP A 19 1.76 19.46 8.25
CA ASP A 19 1.94 20.64 7.39
C ASP A 19 1.11 20.57 6.10
N ILE A 20 0.91 19.38 5.52
CA ILE A 20 0.02 19.17 4.35
C ILE A 20 -1.42 19.60 4.65
N TYR A 21 -1.91 19.36 5.88
CA TYR A 21 -3.30 19.64 6.25
C TYR A 21 -3.54 21.09 6.69
N PHE A 22 -2.55 21.73 7.29
CA PHE A 22 -2.70 23.04 7.93
C PHE A 22 -1.82 24.15 7.35
N ASN A 23 -0.99 23.87 6.33
CA ASN A 23 -0.03 24.81 5.73
C ASN A 23 0.80 25.57 6.78
N GLY A 24 1.24 24.87 7.84
CA GLY A 24 2.01 25.43 8.95
C GLY A 24 1.29 26.47 9.84
N LYS A 25 -0.02 26.68 9.65
CA LYS A 25 -0.81 27.63 10.47
C LYS A 25 -1.58 26.89 11.57
N ASN A 26 -1.39 27.33 12.82
CA ASN A 26 -2.11 26.86 14.03
C ASN A 26 -1.65 25.52 14.61
N ILE A 27 -0.38 25.16 14.45
CA ILE A 27 0.23 24.00 15.11
C ILE A 27 1.27 24.52 16.12
N ASP A 28 1.15 24.11 17.37
CA ASP A 28 2.14 24.34 18.41
C ASP A 28 2.76 22.98 18.79
N ILE A 29 4.09 22.86 18.65
CA ILE A 29 4.81 21.60 18.91
C ILE A 29 5.55 21.74 20.22
N LYS A 30 5.25 20.87 21.18
CA LYS A 30 5.92 20.83 22.47
C LYS A 30 6.60 19.48 22.68
N ALA A 31 7.85 19.51 23.12
CA ALA A 31 8.49 18.33 23.67
C ALA A 31 7.80 18.00 25.01
N TYR A 32 7.41 16.74 25.18
CA TYR A 32 6.87 16.22 26.43
C TYR A 32 7.99 15.61 27.28
N ASP A 33 8.90 14.88 26.65
CA ASP A 33 10.19 14.43 27.20
C ASP A 33 11.24 14.28 26.07
N ASP A 34 12.41 13.73 26.38
CA ASP A 34 13.53 13.55 25.42
C ASP A 34 13.15 12.72 24.17
N SER A 35 12.08 11.94 24.23
CA SER A 35 11.64 11.00 23.20
C SER A 35 10.24 11.28 22.64
N ARG A 36 9.40 12.02 23.38
CA ARG A 36 7.98 12.21 23.07
C ARG A 36 7.64 13.65 22.77
N TYR A 37 6.87 13.84 21.69
CA TYR A 37 6.38 15.15 21.26
C TYR A 37 4.86 15.16 21.24
N ILE A 38 4.29 16.31 21.53
CA ILE A 38 2.86 16.57 21.40
C ILE A 38 2.62 17.74 20.44
N PHE A 39 1.81 17.48 19.43
CA PHE A 39 1.38 18.45 18.42
C PHE A 39 0.01 18.97 18.83
N HIS A 40 -0.05 20.22 19.29
CA HIS A 40 -1.29 20.92 19.63
C HIS A 40 -1.84 21.62 18.39
N ILE A 41 -3.09 21.35 18.06
CA ILE A 41 -3.76 21.89 16.89
C ILE A 41 -5.00 22.67 17.33
N ASP A 42 -4.94 24.00 17.17
CA ASP A 42 -6.01 24.90 17.62
C ASP A 42 -7.02 25.22 16.51
N ASN A 43 -8.31 24.97 16.80
CA ASN A 43 -9.45 25.30 15.95
C ASN A 43 -10.05 26.71 16.19
N SER A 44 -9.45 27.56 17.02
CA SER A 44 -10.04 28.84 17.47
C SER A 44 -10.31 29.88 16.37
N LYS A 45 -9.75 29.73 15.16
CA LYS A 45 -9.82 30.75 14.09
C LYS A 45 -10.90 30.53 13.02
N LYS A 46 -11.68 29.45 13.04
CA LYS A 46 -12.73 29.19 12.03
C LYS A 46 -14.15 29.39 12.62
N LYS A 47 -14.77 30.53 12.31
CA LYS A 47 -16.17 30.86 12.69
C LYS A 47 -17.17 30.11 11.80
N GLY A 48 -18.10 29.37 12.43
CA GLY A 48 -19.37 28.92 11.84
C GLY A 48 -19.37 27.51 11.25
N SER A 49 -20.22 26.61 11.78
CA SER A 49 -20.53 25.23 11.32
C SER A 49 -19.41 24.16 11.26
N ILE A 50 -18.16 24.49 11.61
CA ILE A 50 -16.93 23.70 11.32
C ILE A 50 -16.53 22.69 12.42
N LYS A 51 -17.45 22.27 13.31
CA LYS A 51 -17.06 21.35 14.41
C LYS A 51 -16.85 19.91 13.92
N GLU A 52 -17.74 19.41 13.09
CA GLU A 52 -17.66 18.06 12.53
C GLU A 52 -16.49 17.94 11.54
N SER A 53 -16.33 18.93 10.66
CA SER A 53 -15.22 19.02 9.71
C SER A 53 -13.83 19.11 10.37
N PHE A 54 -13.72 19.65 11.59
CA PHE A 54 -12.43 19.72 12.30
C PHE A 54 -12.02 18.34 12.82
N TYR A 55 -12.93 17.62 13.47
CA TYR A 55 -12.65 16.25 13.90
C TYR A 55 -12.33 15.35 12.72
N ASP A 56 -13.00 15.52 11.58
CA ASP A 56 -12.69 14.78 10.37
C ASP A 56 -11.26 15.06 9.87
N GLN A 57 -10.84 16.32 9.85
CA GLN A 57 -9.45 16.70 9.50
C GLN A 57 -8.43 16.07 10.44
N ILE A 58 -8.64 16.17 11.75
CA ILE A 58 -7.73 15.59 12.74
C ILE A 58 -7.71 14.07 12.67
N THR A 59 -8.86 13.44 12.42
CA THR A 59 -8.96 12.00 12.23
C THR A 59 -8.14 11.55 11.02
N ASN A 60 -8.23 12.27 9.89
CA ASN A 60 -7.44 11.97 8.70
C ASN A 60 -5.93 12.13 8.95
N ILE A 61 -5.50 13.17 9.67
CA ILE A 61 -4.08 13.34 10.05
C ILE A 61 -3.59 12.15 10.88
N ILE A 62 -4.35 11.76 11.90
CA ILE A 62 -3.99 10.61 12.73
C ILE A 62 -3.97 9.33 11.90
N LEU A 63 -4.94 9.15 10.99
CA LEU A 63 -4.98 8.02 10.06
C LEU A 63 -3.71 7.96 9.21
N ASP A 64 -3.30 9.09 8.64
CA ASP A 64 -2.09 9.21 7.82
C ASP A 64 -0.83 8.92 8.62
N ILE A 65 -0.74 9.41 9.86
CA ILE A 65 0.39 9.09 10.75
C ILE A 65 0.43 7.57 11.00
N ILE A 66 -0.71 6.96 11.33
CA ILE A 66 -0.79 5.52 11.58
C ILE A 66 -0.39 4.73 10.33
N PHE A 67 -0.89 5.11 9.15
CA PHE A 67 -0.68 4.37 7.91
C PHE A 67 0.70 4.61 7.28
N ASN A 68 1.31 5.78 7.44
CA ASN A 68 2.62 6.06 6.83
C ASN A 68 3.80 5.77 7.76
N ILE A 69 3.59 5.83 9.08
CA ILE A 69 4.68 5.70 10.06
C ILE A 69 4.56 4.39 10.82
N TYR A 70 3.45 4.19 11.54
CA TYR A 70 3.29 3.04 12.44
C TYR A 70 3.14 1.71 11.69
N SER A 71 2.46 1.73 10.54
CA SER A 71 2.27 0.52 9.73
C SER A 71 3.58 -0.08 9.25
N LYS A 72 4.61 0.75 8.99
CA LYS A 72 5.87 0.31 8.38
C LYS A 72 6.57 -0.74 9.23
N GLU A 73 6.74 -0.48 10.52
CA GLU A 73 7.37 -1.43 11.44
C GLU A 73 6.44 -2.60 11.73
N ALA A 74 5.14 -2.34 11.88
CA ALA A 74 4.15 -3.36 12.20
C ALA A 74 3.97 -4.41 11.09
N ILE A 75 4.01 -3.99 9.82
CA ILE A 75 4.02 -4.85 8.63
C ILE A 75 5.34 -5.63 8.57
N ARG A 76 6.48 -4.93 8.73
CA ARG A 76 7.80 -5.57 8.72
C ARG A 76 7.88 -6.74 9.71
N LYS A 77 7.48 -6.51 10.97
CA LYS A 77 7.48 -7.55 12.02
C LYS A 77 6.62 -8.76 11.65
N ARG A 78 5.44 -8.52 11.07
CA ARG A 78 4.55 -9.60 10.61
C ARG A 78 5.16 -10.40 9.45
N ILE A 79 5.83 -9.74 8.51
CA ILE A 79 6.49 -10.39 7.38
C ILE A 79 7.71 -11.20 7.82
N GLU A 80 8.46 -10.72 8.81
CA GLU A 80 9.57 -11.46 9.41
C GLU A 80 9.10 -12.78 10.03
N ASN A 81 7.90 -12.78 10.64
CA ASN A 81 7.28 -13.96 11.24
C ASN A 81 6.68 -14.96 10.22
N ILE A 82 6.58 -14.60 8.94
CA ILE A 82 6.16 -15.55 7.89
C ILE A 82 7.20 -16.69 7.80
N PRO A 83 6.80 -17.96 7.62
CA PRO A 83 7.69 -19.11 7.56
C PRO A 83 8.94 -18.90 6.67
N LYS A 84 10.04 -19.56 7.05
CA LYS A 84 11.37 -19.40 6.43
C LYS A 84 11.47 -19.89 4.98
N ASN A 85 10.41 -20.45 4.41
CA ASN A 85 10.40 -20.92 3.02
C ASN A 85 10.41 -19.79 1.98
N LEU A 86 10.13 -18.54 2.39
CA LEU A 86 10.25 -17.36 1.53
C LEU A 86 11.65 -16.75 1.58
N LYS A 87 12.21 -16.46 0.41
CA LYS A 87 13.48 -15.73 0.24
C LYS A 87 13.31 -14.26 0.64
N LEU A 88 14.43 -13.60 0.97
CA LEU A 88 14.44 -12.19 1.42
C LEU A 88 13.80 -11.23 0.40
N TRP A 89 14.06 -11.43 -0.88
CA TRP A 89 13.47 -10.60 -1.94
C TRP A 89 11.96 -10.84 -2.10
N GLU A 90 11.47 -12.06 -1.83
CA GLU A 90 10.03 -12.37 -1.83
C GLU A 90 9.34 -11.67 -0.67
N LYS A 91 9.94 -11.71 0.53
CA LYS A 91 9.46 -10.95 1.70
C LYS A 91 9.44 -9.44 1.42
N LYS A 92 10.44 -8.91 0.71
CA LYS A 92 10.46 -7.50 0.29
C LYS A 92 9.31 -7.18 -0.67
N LYS A 93 9.09 -7.98 -1.70
CA LYS A 93 7.96 -7.81 -2.63
C LYS A 93 6.61 -7.85 -1.89
N ILE A 94 6.43 -8.78 -0.95
CA ILE A 94 5.21 -8.86 -0.14
C ILE A 94 5.01 -7.58 0.68
N ALA A 95 6.09 -7.00 1.24
CA ALA A 95 6.02 -5.73 1.97
C ALA A 95 5.62 -4.56 1.05
N ASP A 96 6.13 -4.54 -0.17
CA ASP A 96 5.79 -3.52 -1.17
C ASP A 96 4.31 -3.62 -1.58
N ILE A 97 3.79 -4.84 -1.79
CA ILE A 97 2.36 -5.09 -2.04
C ILE A 97 1.51 -4.65 -0.84
N CYS A 98 1.91 -5.00 0.40
CA CYS A 98 1.21 -4.54 1.61
C CYS A 98 1.09 -3.02 1.64
N LYS A 99 2.19 -2.31 1.35
CA LYS A 99 2.21 -0.84 1.33
C LYS A 99 1.27 -0.29 0.26
N SER A 100 1.29 -0.87 -0.95
CA SER A 100 0.41 -0.48 -2.04
C SER A 100 -1.07 -0.64 -1.67
N LEU A 101 -1.45 -1.80 -1.12
CA LEU A 101 -2.81 -2.09 -0.70
C LEU A 101 -3.27 -1.22 0.48
N LEU A 102 -2.35 -0.88 1.40
CA LEU A 102 -2.66 0.01 2.53
C LEU A 102 -2.96 1.44 2.05
N LEU A 103 -2.22 1.94 1.06
CA LEU A 103 -2.37 3.30 0.55
C LEU A 103 -3.45 3.44 -0.55
N ASP A 104 -3.88 2.34 -1.17
CA ASP A 104 -5.00 2.36 -2.12
C ASP A 104 -6.33 2.64 -1.41
N GLU A 105 -6.96 3.76 -1.75
CA GLU A 105 -8.24 4.21 -1.17
C GLU A 105 -9.38 3.19 -1.35
N ASN A 106 -9.33 2.38 -2.41
CA ASN A 106 -10.36 1.39 -2.70
C ASN A 106 -10.15 0.05 -1.97
N SER A 107 -8.97 -0.15 -1.38
CA SER A 107 -8.62 -1.37 -0.65
C SER A 107 -8.95 -1.24 0.84
N PHE A 108 -9.56 -2.29 1.40
CA PHE A 108 -9.88 -2.39 2.83
C PHE A 108 -10.74 -1.23 3.36
N THR A 109 -11.70 -0.77 2.55
CA THR A 109 -12.54 0.40 2.86
C THR A 109 -13.31 0.24 4.17
N ILE A 110 -13.79 -0.98 4.47
CA ILE A 110 -14.53 -1.28 5.68
C ILE A 110 -13.62 -1.17 6.91
N GLU A 111 -12.45 -1.82 6.87
CA GLU A 111 -11.50 -1.84 7.97
C GLU A 111 -10.92 -0.44 8.24
N LYS A 112 -10.57 0.29 7.17
CA LYS A 112 -10.12 1.69 7.25
C LYS A 112 -11.19 2.58 7.87
N LYS A 113 -12.46 2.40 7.49
CA LYS A 113 -13.58 3.13 8.09
C LYS A 113 -13.75 2.82 9.57
N GLN A 114 -13.62 1.55 9.98
CA GLN A 114 -13.69 1.21 11.41
C GLN A 114 -12.57 1.85 12.23
N ILE A 115 -11.36 1.94 11.67
CA ILE A 115 -10.23 2.65 12.29
C ILE A 115 -10.56 4.14 12.41
N TYR A 116 -11.02 4.75 11.30
CA TYR A 116 -11.44 6.15 11.26
C TYR A 116 -12.47 6.47 12.34
N ASP A 117 -13.57 5.71 12.39
CA ASP A 117 -14.66 5.92 13.35
C ASP A 117 -14.16 5.79 14.79
N LYS A 118 -13.23 4.86 15.05
CA LYS A 118 -12.64 4.66 16.38
C LYS A 118 -11.74 5.81 16.82
N ILE A 119 -10.94 6.35 15.89
CA ILE A 119 -10.10 7.54 16.14
C ILE A 119 -11.01 8.74 16.39
N LYS A 120 -11.99 8.99 15.49
CA LYS A 120 -12.90 10.14 15.58
C LYS A 120 -13.66 10.15 16.91
N ALA A 121 -14.23 9.02 17.30
CA ALA A 121 -14.92 8.90 18.58
C ALA A 121 -14.01 9.24 19.78
N HIS A 122 -12.75 8.76 19.74
CA HIS A 122 -11.82 9.01 20.85
C HIS A 122 -11.43 10.49 21.00
N ILE A 123 -11.14 11.17 19.89
CA ILE A 123 -10.77 12.60 19.94
C ILE A 123 -11.96 13.52 20.23
N GLN A 124 -13.19 13.04 20.00
CA GLN A 124 -14.41 13.76 20.41
C GLN A 124 -14.63 13.72 21.92
N GLU A 125 -14.26 12.62 22.57
CA GLU A 125 -14.35 12.46 24.03
C GLU A 125 -13.15 13.09 24.76
N THR A 126 -11.95 13.03 24.16
CA THR A 126 -10.71 13.47 24.79
C THR A 126 -9.94 14.43 23.88
N SER A 127 -9.46 15.54 24.43
CA SER A 127 -8.67 16.54 23.69
C SER A 127 -7.22 16.13 23.45
N THR A 128 -6.82 14.91 23.80
CA THR A 128 -5.44 14.45 23.61
C THR A 128 -5.40 12.96 23.31
N ILE A 129 -4.66 12.58 22.28
CA ILE A 129 -4.44 11.20 21.88
C ILE A 129 -2.94 10.91 21.85
N TRP A 130 -2.53 9.84 22.53
CA TRP A 130 -1.18 9.27 22.40
C TRP A 130 -1.24 8.10 21.42
N ILE A 131 -0.67 8.25 20.22
CA ILE A 131 -0.87 7.29 19.13
C ILE A 131 -0.34 5.90 19.49
N ASP A 132 0.87 5.79 20.05
CA ASP A 132 1.45 4.51 20.49
C ASP A 132 0.51 3.74 21.44
N GLY A 133 0.07 4.41 22.52
CA GLY A 133 -0.83 3.82 23.49
C GLY A 133 -2.22 3.53 22.90
N PHE A 134 -2.72 4.41 22.04
CA PHE A 134 -4.01 4.20 21.38
C PHE A 134 -3.99 2.97 20.47
N ILE A 135 -2.95 2.81 19.65
CA ILE A 135 -2.75 1.62 18.82
C ILE A 135 -2.69 0.37 19.70
N GLN A 136 -1.83 0.38 20.73
CA GLN A 136 -1.57 -0.78 21.56
C GLN A 136 -2.79 -1.25 22.37
N PHE A 137 -3.59 -0.33 22.90
CA PHE A 137 -4.63 -0.67 23.87
C PHE A 137 -6.05 -0.51 23.35
N ARG A 138 -6.29 0.33 22.33
CA ARG A 138 -7.64 0.78 21.94
C ARG A 138 -8.00 0.56 20.48
N LEU A 139 -7.03 0.36 19.58
CA LEU A 139 -7.25 0.25 18.13
C LEU A 139 -6.99 -1.16 17.59
N LYS A 140 -7.72 -2.16 18.09
CA LYS A 140 -7.59 -3.56 17.64
C LYS A 140 -7.87 -3.75 16.15
N GLN A 141 -8.68 -2.89 15.54
CA GLN A 141 -8.99 -2.88 14.12
C GLN A 141 -7.74 -2.69 13.26
N PHE A 142 -6.73 -1.99 13.77
CA PHE A 142 -5.46 -1.83 13.07
C PHE A 142 -4.72 -3.16 12.93
N ASP A 143 -4.66 -3.96 14.00
CA ASP A 143 -4.04 -5.28 13.93
C ASP A 143 -4.77 -6.23 12.97
N VAL A 144 -6.10 -6.15 12.93
CA VAL A 144 -6.93 -6.91 11.98
C VAL A 144 -6.60 -6.51 10.55
N LEU A 145 -6.59 -5.20 10.25
CA LEU A 145 -6.22 -4.67 8.94
C LEU A 145 -4.83 -5.15 8.52
N LEU A 146 -3.83 -5.06 9.40
CA LEU A 146 -2.47 -5.48 9.10
C LEU A 146 -2.36 -6.98 8.78
N ASN A 147 -3.11 -7.84 9.48
CA ASN A 147 -3.12 -9.27 9.20
C ASN A 147 -3.76 -9.57 7.83
N LEU A 148 -4.88 -8.91 7.52
CA LEU A 148 -5.55 -9.05 6.23
C LEU A 148 -4.68 -8.55 5.07
N LEU A 149 -3.97 -7.44 5.26
CA LEU A 149 -3.01 -6.90 4.28
C LEU A 149 -1.91 -7.91 3.97
N VAL A 150 -1.29 -8.48 5.01
CA VAL A 150 -0.23 -9.47 4.85
C VAL A 150 -0.75 -10.72 4.15
N GLU A 151 -1.92 -11.22 4.56
CA GLU A 151 -2.53 -12.40 3.92
C GLU A 151 -2.83 -12.16 2.44
N LYS A 152 -3.47 -11.04 2.11
CA LYS A 152 -3.80 -10.68 0.72
C LYS A 152 -2.51 -10.50 -0.11
N SER A 153 -1.50 -9.84 0.45
CA SER A 153 -0.22 -9.61 -0.24
C SER A 153 0.54 -10.90 -0.53
N ILE A 154 0.47 -11.89 0.38
CA ILE A 154 1.04 -13.21 0.13
C ILE A 154 0.31 -13.91 -1.03
N LYS A 155 -1.03 -13.81 -1.07
CA LYS A 155 -1.84 -14.39 -2.15
C LYS A 155 -1.51 -13.76 -3.50
N GLU A 156 -1.48 -12.42 -3.57
CA GLU A 156 -1.12 -11.70 -4.80
C GLU A 156 0.29 -12.02 -5.27
N PHE A 157 1.27 -12.04 -4.36
CA PHE A 157 2.63 -12.44 -4.69
C PHE A 157 2.71 -13.87 -5.27
N LYS A 158 1.98 -14.81 -4.68
CA LYS A 158 1.95 -16.21 -5.17
C LYS A 158 1.29 -16.31 -6.55
N ALA A 159 0.16 -15.65 -6.75
CA ALA A 159 -0.53 -15.65 -8.05
C ALA A 159 0.37 -15.08 -9.16
N GLU A 160 1.05 -13.96 -8.89
CA GLU A 160 2.02 -13.37 -9.81
C GLU A 160 3.19 -14.32 -10.12
N LYS A 161 3.71 -15.00 -9.09
CA LYS A 161 4.79 -15.97 -9.26
C LYS A 161 4.35 -17.19 -10.07
N GLU A 162 3.16 -17.72 -9.81
CA GLU A 162 2.57 -18.84 -10.55
C GLU A 162 2.35 -18.46 -12.02
N TYR A 163 1.89 -17.24 -12.29
CA TYR A 163 1.76 -16.71 -13.65
C TYR A 163 3.11 -16.66 -14.37
N GLU A 164 4.14 -16.10 -13.72
CA GLU A 164 5.50 -16.03 -14.27
C GLU A 164 6.09 -17.44 -14.54
N GLU A 165 5.83 -18.40 -13.65
CA GLU A 165 6.24 -19.80 -13.83
C GLU A 165 5.51 -20.46 -15.01
N PHE A 166 4.21 -20.20 -15.17
CA PHE A 166 3.43 -20.68 -16.31
C PHE A 166 3.94 -20.11 -17.65
N ILE A 167 4.22 -18.81 -17.72
CA ILE A 167 4.77 -18.18 -18.93
C ILE A 167 6.14 -18.76 -19.28
N LYS A 168 7.01 -19.03 -18.30
CA LYS A 168 8.31 -19.68 -18.54
C LYS A 168 8.16 -21.07 -19.14
N VAL A 169 7.21 -21.85 -18.65
CA VAL A 169 6.91 -23.18 -19.22
C VAL A 169 6.44 -23.07 -20.67
N LEU A 170 5.55 -22.12 -20.99
CA LEU A 170 5.11 -21.90 -22.37
C LEU A 170 6.26 -21.48 -23.29
N ARG A 171 7.14 -20.58 -22.85
CA ARG A 171 8.32 -20.17 -23.62
C ARG A 171 9.23 -21.36 -23.91
N TYR A 172 9.50 -22.18 -22.91
CA TYR A 172 10.28 -23.40 -23.08
C TYR A 172 9.64 -24.34 -24.11
N PHE A 173 8.31 -24.51 -24.09
CA PHE A 173 7.60 -25.32 -25.09
C PHE A 173 7.72 -24.78 -26.51
N VAL A 174 7.74 -23.46 -26.70
CA VAL A 174 7.95 -22.85 -28.03
C VAL A 174 9.41 -23.01 -28.47
N GLU A 175 10.37 -22.85 -27.56
CA GLU A 175 11.81 -22.92 -27.85
C GLU A 175 12.29 -24.32 -28.24
N VAL A 176 11.73 -25.38 -27.65
CA VAL A 176 12.14 -26.77 -27.91
C VAL A 176 11.51 -27.35 -29.17
N GLN A 177 10.47 -26.73 -29.73
CA GLN A 177 9.84 -27.22 -30.95
C GLN A 177 10.80 -27.10 -32.14
N GLU A 178 11.04 -28.21 -32.83
CA GLU A 178 11.77 -28.18 -34.09
C GLU A 178 11.03 -27.30 -35.10
N PRO A 179 11.76 -26.49 -35.91
CA PRO A 179 11.14 -25.72 -36.97
C PRO A 179 10.32 -26.64 -37.87
N LYS A 180 9.04 -26.30 -38.09
CA LYS A 180 8.19 -27.07 -39.03
C LYS A 180 8.74 -27.05 -40.46
N TYR A 181 9.52 -26.03 -40.79
CA TYR A 181 10.12 -25.82 -42.11
C TYR A 181 11.57 -25.40 -41.92
N ASN A 182 12.48 -26.01 -42.68
CA ASN A 182 13.91 -25.67 -42.66
C ASN A 182 14.17 -24.31 -43.32
N LEU A 183 13.40 -23.98 -44.36
CA LEU A 183 13.46 -22.73 -45.10
C LEU A 183 12.04 -22.21 -45.36
N VAL A 184 11.84 -20.93 -45.12
CA VAL A 184 10.62 -20.22 -45.51
C VAL A 184 11.00 -19.07 -46.43
N ASN A 185 10.55 -19.15 -47.67
CA ASN A 185 10.71 -18.11 -48.67
C ASN A 185 9.54 -17.12 -48.54
N LEU A 186 9.85 -15.85 -48.36
CA LEU A 186 8.88 -14.76 -48.24
C LEU A 186 8.84 -13.96 -49.54
N VAL A 187 7.72 -14.00 -50.25
CA VAL A 187 7.54 -13.37 -51.55
C VAL A 187 6.50 -12.27 -51.44
N PHE A 188 6.85 -11.05 -51.84
CA PHE A 188 5.91 -9.95 -51.91
C PHE A 188 5.29 -9.88 -53.31
N LYS A 189 3.98 -10.04 -53.41
CA LYS A 189 3.23 -10.04 -54.67
C LYS A 189 1.86 -9.41 -54.49
N ASP A 190 1.47 -8.56 -55.45
CA ASP A 190 0.16 -7.92 -55.51
C ASP A 190 -0.27 -7.18 -54.22
N GLY A 191 0.71 -6.69 -53.45
CA GLY A 191 0.48 -5.96 -52.20
C GLY A 191 0.42 -6.83 -50.93
N TYR A 192 0.62 -8.14 -51.05
CA TYR A 192 0.57 -9.09 -49.94
C TYR A 192 1.86 -9.92 -49.86
N TYR A 193 2.11 -10.50 -48.68
CA TYR A 193 3.19 -11.47 -48.48
C TYR A 193 2.65 -12.89 -48.62
N GLU A 194 3.31 -13.68 -49.46
CA GLU A 194 3.10 -15.10 -49.62
C GLU A 194 4.31 -15.86 -49.04
N LEU A 195 4.05 -16.99 -48.39
CA LEU A 195 5.07 -17.84 -47.78
C LEU A 195 5.18 -19.14 -48.56
N TYR A 196 6.40 -19.61 -48.80
CA TYR A 196 6.67 -20.86 -49.50
C TYR A 196 7.75 -21.68 -48.78
N ASP A 197 7.70 -23.01 -48.87
CA ASP A 197 8.77 -23.87 -48.37
C ASP A 197 9.97 -23.95 -49.33
N GLU A 198 10.92 -24.84 -49.03
CA GLU A 198 12.11 -25.13 -49.86
C GLU A 198 11.78 -25.66 -51.26
N MET A 199 10.61 -26.25 -51.47
CA MET A 199 10.14 -26.77 -52.75
C MET A 199 9.22 -25.78 -53.50
N ILE A 200 9.08 -24.55 -53.00
CA ILE A 200 8.15 -23.53 -53.53
C ILE A 200 6.68 -23.97 -53.40
N THR A 201 6.34 -24.72 -52.35
CA THR A 201 4.95 -25.04 -51.99
C THR A 201 4.41 -23.94 -51.07
N SER A 202 3.23 -23.41 -51.37
CA SER A 202 2.64 -22.33 -50.55
C SER A 202 2.36 -22.81 -49.13
N LEU A 203 2.81 -22.05 -48.14
CA LEU A 203 2.56 -22.28 -46.72
C LEU A 203 1.32 -21.50 -46.28
N LYS A 204 0.39 -22.19 -45.63
CA LYS A 204 -0.76 -21.57 -44.95
C LYS A 204 -0.50 -21.58 -43.46
N ILE A 205 -0.45 -20.41 -42.85
CA ILE A 205 -0.42 -20.29 -41.39
C ILE A 205 -1.88 -20.41 -40.92
N SER A 206 -2.21 -21.52 -40.30
CA SER A 206 -3.40 -21.61 -39.45
C SER A 206 -3.04 -21.03 -38.09
N LEU A 207 -3.64 -19.89 -37.74
CA LEU A 207 -3.61 -19.32 -36.41
C LEU A 207 -4.49 -20.14 -35.45
#